data_AF-A0A950Z4M8-F1
#
_entry.id   AF-A0A950Z4M8-F1
#
_cell.length_a   1.000
_cell.length_b   1.000
_cell.length_c   1.000
_cell.angle_alpha   90.00
_cell.angle_beta   90.00
_cell.angle_gamma   90.00
#
_symmetry.space_group_name_H-M   'P 1'
#
loop_
_entity.id
_entity.type
_entity.pdbx_description
1 polymer ?
#
loop_
_entity_poly.entity_id
_entity_poly.type
_entity_poly.pdbx_seq_one_letter_code
_entity_poly.pdbx_strand_id
1 'polypeptide(L)'
;QSSALVRVYDKRAESLVNRGEEIGACTRVEIEAHRQKESNLAELLLSTLVGGAPGAELIQVLVGLLDFHDCPPGGQHKERYPRLPWWESLVGAARQVRVEWRRHAPTVESTLRWYHVQVKKSLAFLREAYGRSYPHAGSGGFVRWLEATLNGAERRLRRDPYRLELLERIEPGESDLFPWPRGERRWRPAAVG
;
A
#
# COMPACT_ATOMS: atom_id res chain seq x y z
N GLN A 1 -10.71 14.03 13.75
CA GLN A 1 -9.64 13.56 12.83
C GLN A 1 -9.64 14.47 11.61
N SER A 2 -8.46 14.93 11.17
CA SER A 2 -8.30 15.73 9.96
C SER A 2 -8.63 14.90 8.71
N SER A 3 -9.02 15.57 7.62
CA SER A 3 -9.32 14.91 6.34
C SER A 3 -8.07 14.54 5.53
N ALA A 4 -6.91 15.09 5.90
CA ALA A 4 -5.62 14.72 5.37
C ALA A 4 -4.51 14.94 6.43
N LEU A 5 -3.40 14.23 6.27
CA LEU A 5 -2.15 14.38 7.01
C LEU A 5 -1.01 14.45 6.00
N VAL A 6 -0.11 15.43 6.16
CA VAL A 6 1.11 15.53 5.37
C VAL A 6 2.31 15.30 6.29
N ARG A 7 3.24 14.43 5.87
CA ARG A 7 4.47 14.11 6.60
C ARG A 7 5.66 14.42 5.72
N VAL A 8 6.62 15.16 6.25
CA VAL A 8 7.91 15.44 5.60
C VAL A 8 9.01 14.99 6.55
N TYR A 9 9.87 14.07 6.09
CA TYR A 9 10.92 13.51 6.94
C TYR A 9 12.11 12.99 6.13
N ASP A 10 13.23 12.79 6.83
CA ASP A 10 14.44 12.19 6.27
C ASP A 10 14.27 10.66 6.17
N LYS A 11 14.10 10.17 4.95
CA LYS A 11 13.91 8.74 4.68
C LYS A 11 15.20 7.95 4.85
N ARG A 12 16.37 8.58 4.70
CA ARG A 12 17.66 7.93 4.96
C ARG A 12 17.78 7.60 6.44
N ALA A 13 17.52 8.58 7.30
CA ALA A 13 17.54 8.38 8.74
C ALA A 13 16.53 7.30 9.16
N GLU A 14 15.31 7.34 8.61
CA GLU A 14 14.28 6.34 8.89
C GLU A 14 14.68 4.92 8.43
N SER A 15 15.26 4.78 7.24
CA SER A 15 15.71 3.50 6.68
C SER A 15 16.82 2.87 7.50
N LEU A 16 17.79 3.69 7.94
CA LEU A 16 18.90 3.23 8.76
C LEU A 16 18.41 2.72 10.12
N VAL A 17 17.50 3.46 10.78
CA VAL A 17 16.97 3.09 12.09
C VAL A 17 16.06 1.86 12.02
N ASN A 18 15.16 1.79 11.03
CA ASN A 18 14.14 0.74 10.97
C ASN A 18 14.60 -0.53 10.28
N ARG A 19 15.51 -0.42 9.29
CA ARG A 19 15.91 -1.53 8.41
C ARG A 19 17.41 -1.80 8.41
N GLY A 20 18.23 -0.92 8.99
CA GLY A 20 19.69 -1.01 8.86
C GLY A 20 20.18 -0.78 7.42
N GLU A 21 19.33 -0.21 6.56
CA GLU A 21 19.64 0.02 5.15
C GLU A 21 20.17 1.44 4.96
N GLU A 22 21.38 1.56 4.43
CA GLU A 22 21.94 2.85 4.03
C GLU A 22 21.51 3.20 2.60
N ILE A 23 20.66 4.22 2.50
CA ILE A 23 20.24 4.79 1.23
C ILE A 23 20.88 6.17 1.02
N GLY A 24 20.92 6.63 -0.22
CA GLY A 24 21.35 7.99 -0.55
C GLY A 24 20.45 9.06 0.09
N ALA A 25 20.86 10.33 0.00
CA ALA A 25 20.10 11.46 0.51
C ALA A 25 18.67 11.45 -0.04
N CYS A 26 17.69 11.29 0.84
CA CYS A 26 16.30 11.08 0.45
C CYS A 26 15.36 11.77 1.45
N THR A 27 14.77 12.88 1.02
CA THR A 27 13.64 13.50 1.73
C THR A 27 12.35 12.92 1.19
N ARG A 28 11.46 12.48 2.08
CA ARG A 28 10.17 11.91 1.69
C ARG A 28 9.03 12.80 2.14
N VAL A 29 8.12 13.05 1.21
CA VAL A 29 6.85 13.74 1.42
C VAL A 29 5.73 12.71 1.25
N GLU A 30 4.94 12.49 2.30
CA GLU A 30 3.78 11.59 2.26
C GLU A 30 2.50 12.38 2.49
N ILE A 31 1.49 12.10 1.67
CA ILE A 31 0.13 12.62 1.84
C ILE A 31 -0.76 11.43 2.15
N GLU A 32 -1.40 11.48 3.30
CA GLU A 32 -2.39 10.52 3.73
C GLU A 32 -3.75 11.21 3.72
N ALA A 33 -4.64 10.78 2.84
CA ALA A 33 -5.99 11.32 2.71
C ALA A 33 -7.00 10.35 3.35
N HIS A 34 -8.06 10.89 3.94
CA HIS A 34 -9.12 10.09 4.55
C HIS A 34 -10.50 10.53 4.06
N ARG A 35 -11.46 9.60 4.06
CA ARG A 35 -12.88 9.86 3.75
C ARG A 35 -13.03 10.45 2.34
N GLN A 36 -13.74 11.57 2.21
CA GLN A 36 -14.00 12.20 0.92
C GLN A 36 -12.72 12.57 0.15
N LYS A 37 -11.64 12.96 0.84
CA LYS A 37 -10.38 13.31 0.17
C LYS A 37 -9.68 12.08 -0.42
N GLU A 38 -9.90 10.90 0.15
CA GLU A 38 -9.41 9.63 -0.38
C GLU A 38 -10.09 9.32 -1.71
N SER A 39 -11.43 9.39 -1.76
CA SER A 39 -12.20 9.19 -2.99
C SER A 39 -11.81 10.19 -4.09
N ASN A 40 -11.69 11.47 -3.75
CA ASN A 40 -11.30 12.50 -4.71
C ASN A 40 -9.87 12.28 -5.24
N LEU A 41 -8.93 11.86 -4.40
CA LEU A 41 -7.56 11.56 -4.83
C LEU A 41 -7.52 10.30 -5.70
N ALA A 42 -8.31 9.28 -5.37
CA ALA A 42 -8.44 8.07 -6.17
C ALA A 42 -9.05 8.38 -7.54
N GLU A 43 -10.10 9.19 -7.61
CA GLU A 43 -10.71 9.64 -8.87
C GLU A 43 -9.72 10.44 -9.72
N LEU A 44 -8.93 11.33 -9.11
CA LEU A 44 -7.88 12.09 -9.80
C LEU A 44 -6.79 11.18 -10.37
N LEU A 45 -6.36 10.18 -9.61
CA LEU A 45 -5.39 9.19 -10.07
C LEU A 45 -5.97 8.32 -11.19
N LEU A 46 -7.24 7.95 -11.12
CA LEU A 46 -7.90 7.14 -12.15
C LEU A 46 -8.14 7.94 -13.44
N SER A 47 -8.55 9.19 -13.35
CA SER A 47 -8.79 10.04 -14.53
C SER A 47 -7.50 10.34 -15.29
N THR A 48 -6.38 10.45 -14.59
CA THR A 48 -5.05 10.68 -15.18
C THR A 48 -4.47 9.42 -15.85
N LEU A 49 -4.81 8.22 -15.37
CA LEU A 49 -4.41 6.94 -15.99
C LEU A 49 -5.03 6.70 -17.37
N VAL A 50 -6.17 7.34 -17.68
CA VAL A 50 -6.90 7.15 -18.95
C VAL A 50 -6.42 8.13 -20.04
N GLY A 51 -5.62 9.15 -19.72
CA GLY A 51 -5.23 10.13 -20.75
C GLY A 51 -4.16 11.18 -20.42
N GLY A 52 -3.38 11.09 -19.34
CA GLY A 52 -2.48 12.20 -18.97
C GLY A 52 -1.21 11.84 -18.18
N ALA A 53 -0.38 12.87 -17.95
CA ALA A 53 0.80 12.83 -17.11
C ALA A 53 0.43 13.30 -15.68
N PRO A 54 0.21 12.39 -14.72
CA PRO A 54 -0.42 12.67 -13.42
C PRO A 54 0.38 13.61 -12.50
N GLY A 55 1.65 13.89 -12.83
CA GLY A 55 2.52 14.71 -12.01
C GLY A 55 2.00 16.13 -11.78
N ALA A 56 1.30 16.71 -12.77
CA ALA A 56 0.78 18.08 -12.67
C ALA A 56 -0.40 18.21 -11.69
N GLU A 57 -1.33 17.27 -11.72
CA GLU A 57 -2.49 17.27 -10.84
C GLU A 57 -2.11 16.86 -9.42
N LEU A 58 -1.24 15.84 -9.28
CA LEU A 58 -0.76 15.41 -7.97
C LEU A 58 0.03 16.51 -7.26
N ILE A 59 0.85 17.27 -8.00
CA ILE A 59 1.58 18.37 -7.39
C ILE A 59 0.63 19.51 -6.97
N GLN A 60 -0.46 19.75 -7.70
CA GLN A 60 -1.46 20.75 -7.29
C GLN A 60 -2.15 20.34 -5.99
N VAL A 61 -2.43 19.05 -5.80
CA VAL A 61 -2.95 18.55 -4.52
C VAL A 61 -1.93 18.76 -3.41
N LEU A 62 -0.65 18.43 -3.64
CA LEU A 62 0.41 18.63 -2.64
C LEU A 62 0.54 20.11 -2.27
N VAL A 63 0.65 21.00 -3.25
CA VAL A 63 0.73 22.46 -3.08
C VAL A 63 -0.49 23.01 -2.34
N GLY A 64 -1.69 22.52 -2.65
CA GLY A 64 -2.91 22.91 -1.95
C GLY A 64 -2.98 22.47 -0.49
N LEU A 65 -2.19 21.46 -0.10
CA LEU A 65 -2.08 20.99 1.29
C LEU A 65 -0.89 21.60 2.03
N LEU A 66 0.19 21.88 1.32
CA LEU A 66 1.45 22.37 1.86
C LEU A 66 2.15 23.24 0.81
N ASP A 67 2.36 24.51 1.12
CA ASP A 67 3.15 25.42 0.28
C ASP A 67 4.15 26.19 1.15
N PHE A 68 5.40 26.25 0.70
CA PHE A 68 6.49 26.89 1.44
C PHE A 68 6.85 28.21 0.78
N HIS A 69 6.61 29.30 1.50
CA HIS A 69 6.84 30.65 1.04
C HIS A 69 7.94 31.35 1.82
N ASP A 70 8.70 32.20 1.14
CA ASP A 70 9.61 33.13 1.78
C ASP A 70 8.80 34.26 2.41
N CYS A 71 8.68 34.26 3.75
CA CYS A 71 7.84 35.19 4.48
C CYS A 71 8.68 36.39 4.97
N PRO A 72 8.63 37.55 4.30
CA PRO A 72 9.29 38.74 4.82
C PRO A 72 8.63 39.17 6.15
N PRO A 73 9.41 39.74 7.08
CA PRO A 73 8.90 40.16 8.38
C PRO A 73 7.80 41.24 8.21
N GLY A 74 6.68 41.06 8.93
CA GLY A 74 5.62 42.05 9.05
C GLY A 74 4.56 42.06 7.94
N GLY A 75 4.64 41.17 6.95
CA GLY A 75 3.63 41.13 5.90
C GLY A 75 2.34 40.37 6.29
N GLN A 76 1.21 40.82 5.73
CA GLN A 76 -0.13 40.29 6.07
C GLN A 76 -0.68 39.30 5.04
N HIS A 77 -0.24 39.38 3.78
CA HIS A 77 -0.77 38.61 2.65
C HIS A 77 0.19 37.48 2.24
N LYS A 78 0.15 36.36 2.99
CA LYS A 78 1.08 35.23 2.81
C LYS A 78 0.94 34.54 1.45
N GLU A 79 -0.26 34.56 0.88
CA GLU A 79 -0.59 33.98 -0.43
C GLU A 79 0.14 34.67 -1.61
N ARG A 80 0.67 35.87 -1.40
CA ARG A 80 1.38 36.64 -2.43
C ARG A 80 2.89 36.47 -2.38
N TYR A 81 3.40 35.75 -1.38
CA TYR A 81 4.82 35.59 -1.22
C TYR A 81 5.39 34.63 -2.26
N PRO A 82 6.61 34.89 -2.74
CA PRO A 82 7.28 33.92 -3.58
C PRO A 82 7.50 32.63 -2.80
N ARG A 83 7.41 31.50 -3.48
CA ARG A 83 7.82 30.21 -2.91
C ARG A 83 9.31 30.21 -2.62
N LEU A 84 9.71 29.41 -1.65
CA LEU A 84 11.13 29.14 -1.43
C LEU A 84 11.74 28.48 -2.68
N PRO A 85 12.97 28.86 -3.10
CA PRO A 85 13.56 28.36 -4.34
C PRO A 85 13.66 26.83 -4.43
N TRP A 86 13.97 26.16 -3.32
CA TRP A 86 14.05 24.69 -3.26
C TRP A 86 12.67 24.04 -3.45
N TRP A 87 11.61 24.67 -2.93
CA TRP A 87 10.25 24.16 -3.04
C TRP A 87 9.70 24.35 -4.46
N GLU A 88 9.93 25.52 -5.06
CA GLU A 88 9.58 25.77 -6.46
C GLU A 88 10.29 24.80 -7.40
N SER A 89 11.58 24.51 -7.15
CA SER A 89 12.34 23.52 -7.92
C SER A 89 11.73 22.11 -7.80
N LEU A 90 11.35 21.71 -6.58
CA LEU A 90 10.70 20.41 -6.33
C LEU A 90 9.33 20.32 -7.00
N VAL A 91 8.50 21.35 -6.88
CA VAL A 91 7.19 21.45 -7.54
C VAL A 91 7.36 21.36 -9.06
N GLY A 92 8.34 22.08 -9.63
CA GLY A 92 8.65 22.04 -11.05
C GLY A 92 9.06 20.64 -11.54
N ALA A 93 9.96 19.96 -10.81
CA ALA A 93 10.38 18.61 -11.14
C ALA A 93 9.24 17.59 -10.99
N ALA A 94 8.45 17.70 -9.93
CA ALA A 94 7.33 16.79 -9.64
C ALA A 94 6.24 16.81 -10.73
N ARG A 95 6.03 17.95 -11.40
CA ARG A 95 5.09 18.06 -12.54
C ARG A 95 5.43 17.09 -13.68
N GLN A 96 6.71 16.73 -13.82
CA GLN A 96 7.20 15.86 -14.88
C GLN A 96 7.17 14.38 -14.48
N VAL A 97 6.88 14.07 -13.21
CA VAL A 97 6.84 12.69 -12.72
C VAL A 97 5.68 11.95 -13.36
N ARG A 98 6.00 10.83 -13.99
CA ARG A 98 5.01 9.88 -14.47
C ARG A 98 4.80 8.82 -13.40
N VAL A 99 3.55 8.57 -13.05
CA VAL A 99 3.21 7.45 -12.17
C VAL A 99 3.29 6.18 -13.01
N GLU A 100 4.33 5.37 -12.80
CA GLU A 100 4.41 4.04 -13.38
C GLU A 100 3.79 3.05 -12.39
N TRP A 101 2.66 2.45 -12.77
CA TRP A 101 2.04 1.41 -11.95
C TRP A 101 2.64 0.06 -12.27
N ARG A 102 3.74 -0.30 -11.59
CA ARG A 102 4.27 -1.67 -11.67
C ARG A 102 3.44 -2.59 -10.78
N ARG A 103 2.58 -3.40 -11.41
CA ARG A 103 1.97 -4.56 -10.74
C ARG A 103 3.07 -5.58 -10.49
N HIS A 104 3.59 -5.62 -9.27
CA HIS A 104 4.43 -6.73 -8.84
C HIS A 104 3.56 -7.99 -8.71
N ALA A 105 4.04 -9.10 -9.25
CA ALA A 105 3.44 -10.39 -8.97
C ALA A 105 3.51 -10.62 -7.44
N PRO A 106 2.40 -11.03 -6.80
CA PRO A 106 2.42 -11.30 -5.38
C PRO A 106 3.36 -12.47 -5.10
N THR A 107 4.25 -12.33 -4.13
CA THR A 107 5.08 -13.45 -3.67
C THR A 107 4.24 -14.45 -2.87
N VAL A 108 4.74 -15.67 -2.70
CA VAL A 108 4.08 -16.70 -1.87
C VAL A 108 3.89 -16.20 -0.44
N GLU A 109 4.88 -15.53 0.13
CA GLU A 109 4.87 -14.99 1.49
C GLU A 109 3.80 -13.90 1.64
N SER A 110 3.71 -13.01 0.65
CA SER A 110 2.70 -11.95 0.64
C SER A 110 1.28 -12.54 0.58
N THR A 111 1.09 -13.59 -0.21
CA THR A 111 -0.17 -14.31 -0.36
C THR A 111 -0.55 -15.06 0.92
N LEU A 112 0.40 -15.74 1.55
CA LEU A 112 0.20 -16.43 2.84
C LEU A 112 -0.14 -15.43 3.95
N ARG A 113 0.56 -14.29 4.01
CA ARG A 113 0.25 -13.22 4.97
C ARG A 113 -1.17 -12.70 4.75
N TRP A 114 -1.54 -12.40 3.51
CA TRP A 114 -2.91 -11.98 3.17
C TRP A 114 -3.93 -13.02 3.62
N TYR A 115 -3.68 -14.31 3.35
CA TYR A 115 -4.53 -15.41 3.80
C TYR A 115 -4.72 -15.40 5.34
N HIS A 116 -3.64 -15.26 6.10
CA HIS A 116 -3.71 -15.27 7.56
C HIS A 116 -4.48 -14.08 8.12
N VAL A 117 -4.31 -12.89 7.54
CA VAL A 117 -4.94 -11.66 8.01
C VAL A 117 -6.42 -11.59 7.60
N GLN A 118 -6.73 -11.96 6.36
CA GLN A 118 -8.02 -11.68 5.74
C GLN A 118 -8.91 -12.91 5.56
N VAL A 119 -8.33 -14.06 5.20
CA VAL A 119 -9.09 -15.24 4.74
C VAL A 119 -9.36 -16.25 5.84
N LYS A 120 -8.41 -16.43 6.78
CA LYS A 120 -8.46 -17.47 7.82
C LYS A 120 -9.78 -17.50 8.60
N LYS A 121 -10.29 -16.34 9.01
CA LYS A 121 -11.53 -16.25 9.80
C LYS A 121 -12.74 -16.71 8.99
N SER A 122 -12.85 -16.26 7.74
CA SER A 122 -13.95 -16.64 6.84
C SER A 122 -13.93 -18.13 6.52
N LEU A 123 -12.75 -18.72 6.31
CA LEU A 123 -12.64 -20.18 6.12
C LEU A 123 -13.01 -20.98 7.37
N ALA A 124 -12.65 -20.49 8.56
CA ALA A 124 -13.06 -21.13 9.81
C ALA A 124 -14.59 -21.12 9.96
N PHE A 125 -15.23 -19.98 9.69
CA PHE A 125 -16.68 -19.86 9.68
C PHE A 125 -17.34 -20.79 8.65
N LEU A 126 -16.80 -20.83 7.43
CA LEU A 126 -17.30 -21.69 6.37
C LEU A 126 -17.20 -23.19 6.75
N ARG A 127 -16.09 -23.60 7.39
CA ARG A 127 -15.93 -24.97 7.89
C ARG A 127 -17.00 -25.32 8.92
N GLU A 128 -17.30 -24.40 9.83
CA GLU A 128 -18.34 -24.60 10.84
C GLU A 128 -19.72 -24.71 10.19
N ALA A 129 -20.06 -23.78 9.30
CA ALA A 129 -21.32 -23.81 8.56
C ALA A 129 -21.47 -25.12 7.76
N TYR A 130 -20.42 -25.56 7.06
CA TYR A 130 -20.40 -26.83 6.34
C TYR A 130 -20.66 -28.02 7.27
N GLY A 131 -19.99 -28.07 8.43
CA GLY A 131 -20.18 -29.14 9.41
C GLY A 131 -21.61 -29.22 9.94
N ARG A 132 -22.28 -28.07 10.12
CA ARG A 132 -23.69 -28.03 10.52
C ARG A 132 -24.62 -28.52 9.41
N SER A 133 -24.33 -28.19 8.15
CA SER A 133 -25.13 -28.61 7.00
C SER A 133 -24.91 -30.08 6.60
N TYR A 134 -23.73 -30.63 6.87
CA TYR A 134 -23.32 -31.98 6.47
C TYR A 134 -22.71 -32.76 7.66
N PRO A 135 -23.51 -33.08 8.70
CA PRO A 135 -22.99 -33.64 9.95
C PRO A 135 -22.31 -35.01 9.79
N HIS A 136 -22.69 -35.79 8.78
CA HIS A 136 -22.12 -37.12 8.52
C HIS A 136 -20.81 -37.09 7.71
N ALA A 137 -20.42 -35.93 7.16
CA ALA A 137 -19.24 -35.84 6.30
C ALA A 137 -17.91 -35.89 7.07
N GLY A 138 -17.95 -35.69 8.39
CA GLY A 138 -16.77 -35.63 9.25
C GLY A 138 -15.83 -34.47 8.90
N SER A 139 -14.71 -34.36 9.62
CA SER A 139 -13.70 -33.31 9.40
C SER A 139 -13.04 -33.41 8.02
N GLY A 140 -12.88 -34.62 7.49
CA GLY A 140 -12.30 -34.86 6.16
C GLY A 140 -13.23 -34.52 4.99
N GLY A 141 -14.55 -34.46 5.21
CA GLY A 141 -15.51 -34.07 4.17
C GLY A 141 -15.33 -32.63 3.70
N PHE A 142 -15.16 -31.70 4.64
CA PHE A 142 -14.91 -30.30 4.33
C PHE A 142 -13.60 -30.09 3.55
N VAL A 143 -12.52 -30.75 3.97
CA VAL A 143 -11.21 -30.63 3.29
C VAL A 143 -11.30 -31.11 1.84
N ARG A 144 -11.89 -32.30 1.61
CA ARG A 144 -12.06 -32.84 0.26
C ARG A 144 -12.95 -31.95 -0.62
N TRP A 145 -14.02 -31.39 -0.07
CA TRP A 145 -14.87 -30.44 -0.78
C TRP A 145 -14.12 -29.16 -1.15
N LEU A 146 -13.33 -28.62 -0.21
CA LEU A 146 -12.53 -27.42 -0.43
C LEU A 146 -11.46 -27.65 -1.51
N GLU A 147 -10.74 -28.77 -1.44
CA GLU A 147 -9.75 -29.19 -2.45
C GLU A 147 -10.39 -29.31 -3.83
N ALA A 148 -11.54 -29.98 -3.94
CA ALA A 148 -12.25 -30.12 -5.21
C ALA A 148 -12.68 -28.74 -5.78
N THR A 149 -13.12 -27.84 -4.91
CA THR A 149 -13.52 -26.48 -5.28
C THR A 149 -12.33 -25.65 -5.77
N LEU A 150 -11.18 -25.73 -5.07
CA LEU A 150 -9.94 -25.07 -5.44
C LEU A 150 -9.39 -25.61 -6.77
N ASN A 151 -9.36 -26.92 -6.97
CA ASN A 151 -8.96 -27.54 -8.23
C ASN A 151 -9.85 -27.08 -9.41
N GLY A 152 -11.15 -26.92 -9.16
CA GLY A 152 -12.08 -26.34 -10.14
C GLY A 152 -11.77 -24.89 -10.47
N ALA A 153 -11.41 -24.08 -9.48
CA ALA A 153 -10.99 -22.69 -9.68
C ALA A 153 -9.65 -22.61 -10.42
N GLU A 154 -8.67 -23.43 -10.06
CA GLU A 154 -7.35 -23.48 -10.71
C GLU A 154 -7.47 -23.81 -12.20
N ARG A 155 -8.29 -24.80 -12.56
CA ARG A 155 -8.55 -25.13 -13.98
C ARG A 155 -9.13 -23.95 -14.77
N ARG A 156 -9.92 -23.08 -14.13
CA ARG A 156 -10.45 -21.86 -14.75
C ARG A 156 -9.37 -20.78 -14.85
N LEU A 157 -8.54 -20.63 -13.81
CA LEU A 157 -7.41 -19.69 -13.82
C LEU A 157 -6.40 -20.02 -14.92
N ARG A 158 -6.10 -21.31 -15.12
CA ARG A 158 -5.23 -21.79 -16.21
C ARG A 158 -5.82 -21.60 -17.62
N ARG A 159 -7.07 -21.15 -17.75
CA ARG A 159 -7.69 -20.79 -19.03
C ARG A 159 -7.73 -19.28 -19.25
N ASP A 160 -7.30 -18.49 -18.27
CA ASP A 160 -7.21 -17.05 -18.34
C ASP A 160 -5.74 -16.66 -18.67
N PRO A 161 -5.46 -16.25 -19.92
CA PRO A 161 -4.10 -15.97 -20.36
C PRO A 161 -3.42 -14.84 -19.57
N TYR A 162 -4.20 -13.87 -19.07
CA TYR A 162 -3.64 -12.76 -18.28
C TYR A 162 -3.18 -13.19 -16.89
N ARG A 163 -3.84 -14.19 -16.29
CA ARG A 163 -3.48 -14.70 -14.96
C ARG A 163 -2.38 -15.74 -14.99
N LEU A 164 -2.23 -16.47 -16.09
CA LEU A 164 -1.08 -17.34 -16.33
C LEU A 164 0.23 -16.56 -16.34
N GLU A 165 0.29 -15.45 -17.09
CA GLU A 165 1.47 -14.57 -17.10
C GLU A 165 1.82 -14.04 -15.69
N LEU A 166 0.82 -13.80 -14.83
CA LEU A 166 1.05 -13.33 -13.47
C LEU A 166 1.59 -14.44 -12.56
N LEU A 167 1.13 -15.68 -12.74
CA LEU A 167 1.59 -16.87 -12.01
C LEU A 167 3.01 -17.26 -12.43
N GLU A 168 3.33 -17.16 -13.72
CA GLU A 168 4.67 -17.43 -14.27
C GLU A 168 5.74 -16.43 -13.80
N ARG A 169 5.29 -15.24 -13.35
CA ARG A 169 6.15 -14.20 -12.76
C ARG A 169 6.28 -14.31 -11.25
N ILE A 170 5.64 -15.27 -10.59
CA ILE A 170 5.88 -15.53 -9.18
C ILE A 170 7.24 -16.20 -9.08
N GLU A 171 8.25 -15.43 -8.67
CA GLU A 171 9.56 -15.99 -8.41
C GLU A 171 9.48 -16.96 -7.22
N PRO A 172 10.10 -18.16 -7.31
CA PRO A 172 10.27 -19.01 -6.16
C PRO A 172 11.12 -18.24 -5.15
N GLY A 173 10.50 -17.80 -4.05
CA GLY A 173 11.24 -17.12 -2.99
C GLY A 173 12.41 -17.98 -2.52
N GLU A 174 13.56 -17.35 -2.25
CA GLU A 174 14.71 -18.02 -1.63
C GLU A 174 14.22 -18.71 -0.35
N SER A 175 14.16 -20.04 -0.39
CA SER A 175 13.61 -20.87 0.67
C SER A 175 14.61 -21.06 1.81
N ASP A 176 15.30 -20.00 2.21
CA ASP A 176 16.16 -20.04 3.38
C ASP A 176 15.40 -19.44 4.56
N LEU A 177 14.85 -20.39 5.33
CA LEU A 177 14.55 -20.26 6.74
C LEU A 177 13.24 -19.52 7.07
N PHE A 178 12.32 -20.32 7.57
CA PHE A 178 11.22 -19.93 8.43
C PHE A 178 11.74 -19.85 9.88
N PRO A 179 12.20 -18.70 10.42
CA PRO A 179 12.15 -18.48 11.85
C PRO A 179 10.81 -17.79 12.13
N TRP A 180 9.84 -18.55 12.64
CA TRP A 180 8.68 -17.94 13.28
C TRP A 180 9.16 -16.92 14.32
N PRO A 181 8.66 -15.67 14.37
CA PRO A 181 8.90 -14.84 15.53
C PRO A 181 8.11 -15.46 16.69
N ARG A 182 8.82 -16.19 17.56
CA ARG A 182 8.32 -16.49 18.90
C ARG A 182 8.11 -15.15 19.61
N GLY A 183 6.89 -14.92 20.07
CA GLY A 183 6.61 -13.88 21.05
C GLY A 183 6.12 -12.57 20.45
N GLU A 184 4.84 -12.31 20.71
CA GLU A 184 4.29 -11.02 21.10
C GLU A 184 5.32 -9.90 21.29
N ARG A 185 5.55 -9.08 20.26
CA ARG A 185 5.86 -7.68 20.52
C ARG A 185 4.53 -6.95 20.71
N ARG A 186 4.06 -6.97 21.97
CA ARG A 186 3.09 -5.98 22.46
C ARG A 186 3.63 -4.61 22.09
N TRP A 187 2.91 -3.93 21.23
CA TRP A 187 2.99 -2.48 21.10
C TRP A 187 2.79 -1.88 22.50
N ARG A 188 3.85 -1.34 23.11
CA ARG A 188 3.70 -0.41 24.23
C ARG A 188 3.83 0.99 23.62
N PRO A 189 2.80 1.85 23.68
CA PRO A 189 3.01 3.25 23.38
C PRO A 189 4.04 3.80 24.36
N ALA A 190 5.00 4.56 23.85
CA ALA A 190 5.95 5.29 24.69
C ALA A 190 5.14 6.17 25.64
N ALA A 191 5.33 5.95 26.95
CA ALA A 191 4.82 6.86 27.95
C ALA A 191 5.50 8.20 27.73
N VAL A 192 4.68 9.23 27.47
CA VAL A 192 5.09 10.62 27.47
C VAL A 192 5.46 10.95 28.93
N GLY A 193 6.73 11.27 29.14
CA GLY A 193 7.27 11.88 30.35
C GLY A 193 8.04 13.13 29.95
#